data_AF-A0A1T5D9T2-F1
#
_entry.id   AF-A0A1T5D9T2-F1
#
_cell.length_a   1.000
_cell.length_b   1.000
_cell.length_c   1.000
_cell.angle_alpha   90.00
_cell.angle_beta   90.00
_cell.angle_gamma   90.00
#
_symmetry.space_group_name_H-M   'P 1'
#
loop_
_entity.id
_entity.type
_entity.pdbx_description
1 polymer ?
#
loop_
_entity_poly.entity_id
_entity_poly.type
_entity_poly.pdbx_seq_one_letter_code
_entity_poly.pdbx_strand_id
1 'polypeptide(L)'
;MKGIVNQHLNERQLKPSVNANISHFYRKGDVLEIAGATLGDPFDDDNLWYSLANGGFVWNGAVDIEPQCITPDPGDKEQYIISYREILDNGKPNMFTKEPPDKLYFTPLLLPGHEESIRFNQLDPENAADAIIKSVRKLADKRRRHVVLYIHGFQPFSSLKLDLLSSFANNYMNHPGNKVAKVLFMVWPAQGLSRKRADDRAIEAGRHFTDKNLFEPLKIISKQLSDAGLFLDLIVHSFGHQLLNGMLNPPVPNNIPEQIFENIFLMASDVTHLALSEGGKELDNFFGKSSTFTYDYTLLKRLGKNINVFYDEFDYLLYSSTKRFVGAKRIANAPDPQQLTASYRNLGNYGTSEFKEGFIPQDGFHIQSVQELIKPGDLINLCDFPWQQYDKESFFRKHINQAVSTANYAGFGLLDIIFNQRRLQNYHKYVFTCKPVVNEVLSRMT
;
A
#
# COMPACT_ATOMS: atom_id res chain seq x y z
N MET A 1 -20.23 8.62 -3.12
CA MET A 1 -18.95 8.42 -3.86
C MET A 1 -19.23 8.47 -5.34
N LYS A 2 -18.26 8.84 -6.17
CA LYS A 2 -18.43 8.77 -7.62
C LYS A 2 -17.95 7.42 -8.16
N GLY A 3 -18.84 6.73 -8.86
CA GLY A 3 -18.51 5.56 -9.65
C GLY A 3 -18.44 5.91 -11.13
N ILE A 4 -17.44 5.40 -11.85
CA ILE A 4 -17.36 5.48 -13.31
C ILE A 4 -17.70 4.12 -13.88
N VAL A 5 -18.68 4.09 -14.77
CA VAL A 5 -19.11 2.87 -15.44
C VAL A 5 -18.00 2.40 -16.39
N ASN A 6 -17.42 1.23 -16.13
CA ASN A 6 -16.29 0.70 -16.90
C ASN A 6 -16.75 -0.21 -18.07
N GLN A 7 -18.02 -0.62 -18.06
CA GLN A 7 -18.71 -1.36 -19.11
C GLN A 7 -20.22 -1.11 -19.03
N HIS A 8 -20.96 -1.38 -20.11
CA HIS A 8 -22.41 -1.22 -20.14
C HIS A 8 -23.12 -1.87 -18.94
N LEU A 9 -24.01 -1.11 -18.30
CA LEU A 9 -24.52 -1.44 -16.97
C LEU A 9 -26.00 -1.11 -16.84
N ASN A 10 -26.77 -2.09 -16.36
CA ASN A 10 -28.19 -1.92 -16.07
C ASN A 10 -28.38 -1.43 -14.62
N GLU A 11 -29.12 -0.34 -14.47
CA GLU A 11 -29.72 0.03 -13.18
C GLU A 11 -30.94 -0.85 -12.91
N ARG A 12 -31.02 -1.36 -11.69
CA ARG A 12 -32.09 -2.23 -11.20
C ARG A 12 -32.89 -1.51 -10.13
N GLN A 13 -34.21 -1.63 -10.18
CA GLN A 13 -35.10 -1.07 -9.17
C GLN A 13 -35.58 -2.10 -8.15
N LEU A 14 -36.01 -1.61 -6.99
CA LEU A 14 -36.65 -2.35 -5.89
C LEU A 14 -35.74 -3.33 -5.14
N LYS A 15 -34.87 -4.06 -5.83
CA LYS A 15 -33.92 -4.99 -5.22
C LYS A 15 -32.63 -5.14 -6.04
N PRO A 16 -31.50 -5.43 -5.38
CA PRO A 16 -30.21 -5.71 -6.03
C PRO A 16 -30.24 -7.10 -6.69
N SER A 17 -30.78 -7.21 -7.90
CA SER A 17 -30.99 -8.49 -8.58
C SER A 17 -30.92 -8.37 -10.10
N VAL A 18 -30.29 -9.34 -10.76
CA VAL A 18 -30.28 -9.44 -12.24
C VAL A 18 -31.66 -9.67 -12.84
N ASN A 19 -32.58 -10.19 -12.03
CA ASN A 19 -33.96 -10.46 -12.39
C ASN A 19 -34.88 -9.29 -12.06
N ALA A 20 -34.38 -8.23 -11.43
CA ALA A 20 -35.15 -7.02 -11.19
C ALA A 20 -35.32 -6.18 -12.46
N ASN A 21 -36.41 -5.41 -12.50
CA ASN A 21 -36.71 -4.52 -13.62
C ASN A 21 -35.56 -3.52 -13.85
N ILE A 22 -35.23 -3.32 -15.12
CA ILE A 22 -34.21 -2.36 -15.54
C ILE A 22 -34.88 -0.98 -15.60
N SER A 23 -34.38 -0.03 -14.82
CA SER A 23 -34.84 1.36 -14.84
C SER A 23 -34.06 2.23 -15.80
N HIS A 24 -32.77 1.93 -15.95
CA HIS A 24 -31.86 2.74 -16.76
C HIS A 24 -30.71 1.88 -17.32
N PHE A 25 -30.11 2.36 -18.40
CA PHE A 25 -28.95 1.75 -19.02
C PHE A 25 -27.81 2.77 -19.09
N TYR A 26 -26.73 2.51 -18.35
CA TYR A 26 -25.52 3.31 -18.36
C TYR A 26 -24.51 2.78 -19.38
N ARG A 27 -23.83 3.70 -20.05
CA ARG A 27 -22.73 3.44 -20.99
C ARG A 27 -21.39 3.53 -20.28
N LYS A 28 -20.36 2.95 -20.90
CA LYS A 28 -18.98 3.09 -20.43
C LYS A 28 -18.59 4.57 -20.40
N GLY A 29 -18.06 5.03 -19.27
CA GLY A 29 -17.67 6.41 -18.99
C GLY A 29 -18.73 7.21 -18.25
N ASP A 30 -19.96 6.71 -18.11
CA ASP A 30 -21.00 7.39 -17.34
C ASP A 30 -20.62 7.48 -15.86
N VAL A 31 -21.01 8.57 -15.20
CA VAL A 31 -20.71 8.84 -13.79
C VAL A 31 -21.95 8.58 -12.94
N LEU A 32 -21.76 7.83 -11.86
CA LEU A 32 -22.78 7.42 -10.91
C LEU A 32 -22.53 8.05 -9.54
N GLU A 33 -23.58 8.51 -8.89
CA GLU A 33 -23.54 8.90 -7.48
C GLU A 33 -23.94 7.72 -6.59
N ILE A 34 -22.93 7.04 -6.05
CA ILE A 34 -23.08 5.87 -5.20
C ILE A 34 -23.33 6.31 -3.76
N ALA A 35 -24.45 5.88 -3.22
CA ALA A 35 -24.88 6.12 -1.85
C ALA A 35 -24.42 5.02 -0.88
N GLY A 36 -24.24 3.79 -1.37
CA GLY A 36 -23.73 2.69 -0.56
C GLY A 36 -23.56 1.39 -1.35
N ALA A 37 -23.46 0.28 -0.62
CA ALA A 37 -23.32 -1.07 -1.15
C ALA A 37 -24.20 -2.05 -0.36
N THR A 38 -24.69 -3.09 -1.03
CA THR A 38 -25.56 -4.12 -0.47
C THR A 38 -25.29 -5.46 -1.13
N LEU A 39 -25.62 -6.55 -0.44
CA LEU A 39 -25.68 -7.87 -1.05
C LEU A 39 -27.01 -8.06 -1.80
N GLY A 40 -26.97 -8.87 -2.85
CA GLY A 40 -28.09 -9.13 -3.74
C GLY A 40 -27.99 -10.50 -4.40
N ASP A 41 -28.65 -10.68 -5.55
CA ASP A 41 -28.53 -11.94 -6.30
C ASP A 41 -27.09 -12.08 -6.82
N PRO A 42 -26.48 -13.28 -6.72
CA PRO A 42 -25.20 -13.56 -7.35
C PRO A 42 -25.25 -13.35 -8.87
N PHE A 43 -24.27 -12.64 -9.39
CA PHE A 43 -24.06 -12.42 -10.82
C PHE A 43 -22.57 -12.42 -11.13
N ASP A 44 -22.19 -13.23 -12.12
CA ASP A 44 -20.79 -13.41 -12.53
C ASP A 44 -19.90 -13.77 -11.32
N ASP A 45 -20.38 -14.64 -10.42
CA ASP A 45 -19.74 -15.06 -9.16
C ASP A 45 -19.54 -13.97 -8.08
N ASP A 46 -20.29 -12.87 -8.14
CA ASP A 46 -20.29 -11.79 -7.13
C ASP A 46 -21.73 -11.39 -6.79
N ASN A 47 -22.05 -11.22 -5.50
CA ASN A 47 -23.38 -10.82 -5.04
C ASN A 47 -23.42 -9.39 -4.48
N LEU A 48 -22.43 -8.55 -4.77
CA LEU A 48 -22.37 -7.17 -4.32
C LEU A 48 -22.96 -6.23 -5.37
N TRP A 49 -23.75 -5.29 -4.87
CA TRP A 49 -24.42 -4.29 -5.65
C TRP A 49 -24.20 -2.92 -5.00
N TYR A 50 -23.98 -1.89 -5.80
CA TYR A 50 -23.97 -0.51 -5.33
C TYR A 50 -25.39 0.04 -5.30
N SER A 51 -25.77 0.66 -4.18
CA SER A 51 -26.98 1.47 -4.10
C SER A 51 -26.67 2.89 -4.55
N LEU A 52 -27.51 3.42 -5.42
CA LEU A 52 -27.43 4.78 -5.94
C LEU A 52 -28.26 5.72 -5.07
N ALA A 53 -27.94 7.01 -5.09
CA ALA A 53 -28.69 8.02 -4.34
C ALA A 53 -30.16 8.12 -4.76
N ASN A 54 -30.50 7.69 -5.98
CA ASN A 54 -31.87 7.62 -6.48
C ASN A 54 -32.65 6.37 -6.01
N GLY A 55 -32.05 5.52 -5.14
CA GLY A 55 -32.63 4.27 -4.66
C GLY A 55 -32.51 3.09 -5.64
N GLY A 56 -31.87 3.28 -6.78
CA GLY A 56 -31.53 2.22 -7.73
C GLY A 56 -30.34 1.40 -7.27
N PHE A 57 -30.14 0.25 -7.92
CA PHE A 57 -29.04 -0.66 -7.66
C PHE A 57 -28.29 -0.96 -8.95
N VAL A 58 -26.97 -0.93 -8.91
CA VAL A 58 -26.13 -1.35 -10.03
C VAL A 58 -25.17 -2.43 -9.57
N TRP A 59 -24.83 -3.34 -10.47
CA TRP A 59 -23.84 -4.37 -10.15
C TRP A 59 -22.44 -3.76 -10.03
N ASN A 60 -21.70 -4.12 -8.97
CA ASN A 60 -20.42 -3.49 -8.63
C ASN A 60 -19.32 -3.72 -9.67
N GLY A 61 -19.27 -4.90 -10.30
CA GLY A 61 -18.18 -5.30 -11.19
C GLY A 61 -18.07 -4.48 -12.48
N ALA A 62 -19.07 -3.65 -12.76
CA ALA A 62 -19.10 -2.74 -13.90
C ALA A 62 -18.79 -1.27 -13.54
N VAL A 63 -18.40 -0.98 -12.29
CA VAL A 63 -18.20 0.39 -11.79
C VAL A 63 -16.84 0.52 -11.10
N ASP A 64 -16.03 1.45 -11.58
CA ASP A 64 -14.76 1.85 -10.93
C ASP A 64 -15.03 3.02 -9.99
N ILE A 65 -14.72 2.89 -8.70
CA ILE A 65 -14.88 4.01 -7.75
C ILE A 65 -13.71 4.98 -7.89
N GLU A 66 -14.00 6.23 -8.24
CA GLU A 66 -13.01 7.29 -8.16
C GLU A 66 -12.86 7.77 -6.71
N PRO A 67 -11.65 7.71 -6.13
CA PRO A 67 -11.39 8.34 -4.85
C PRO A 67 -11.43 9.86 -5.02
N GLN A 68 -12.60 10.46 -4.82
CA GLN A 68 -12.74 11.91 -4.79
C GLN A 68 -12.06 12.46 -3.55
N CYS A 69 -11.10 13.39 -3.66
CA CYS A 69 -10.52 14.07 -2.50
C CYS A 69 -11.54 15.04 -1.89
N ILE A 70 -12.39 14.52 -1.00
CA ILE A 70 -13.48 15.27 -0.34
C ILE A 70 -13.10 15.60 1.10
N THR A 71 -11.88 16.07 1.33
CA THR A 71 -11.48 16.48 2.68
C THR A 71 -12.32 17.67 3.14
N PRO A 72 -12.99 17.58 4.31
CA PRO A 72 -13.91 18.62 4.77
C PRO A 72 -13.18 19.87 5.26
N ASP A 73 -11.94 19.73 5.76
CA ASP A 73 -11.09 20.84 6.19
C ASP A 73 -10.15 21.27 5.04
N PRO A 74 -10.16 22.55 4.62
CA PRO A 74 -9.17 23.08 3.67
C PRO A 74 -7.72 22.82 4.09
N GLY A 75 -7.44 22.79 5.40
CA GLY A 75 -6.14 22.45 5.96
C GLY A 75 -5.68 21.03 5.63
N ASP A 76 -6.60 20.10 5.34
CA ASP A 76 -6.29 18.72 4.96
C ASP A 76 -5.94 18.56 3.48
N LYS A 77 -6.10 19.62 2.67
CA LYS A 77 -5.64 19.60 1.28
C LYS A 77 -4.15 19.85 1.17
N GLU A 78 -3.56 20.59 2.10
CA GLU A 78 -2.11 20.84 2.14
C GLU A 78 -1.38 19.64 2.74
N GLN A 79 -0.62 18.95 1.88
CA GLN A 79 0.24 17.82 2.21
C GLN A 79 1.67 18.11 1.75
N TYR A 80 2.57 17.15 1.93
CA TYR A 80 3.98 17.29 1.55
C TYR A 80 4.46 16.11 0.74
N ILE A 81 5.40 16.35 -0.16
CA ILE A 81 6.09 15.32 -0.91
C ILE A 81 7.58 15.36 -0.56
N ILE A 82 8.14 14.21 -0.24
CA ILE A 82 9.59 13.97 -0.29
C ILE A 82 9.90 13.18 -1.54
N SER A 83 10.74 13.72 -2.42
CA SER A 83 11.19 13.04 -3.61
C SER A 83 12.60 12.48 -3.38
N TYR A 84 12.74 11.19 -3.62
CA TYR A 84 13.99 10.47 -3.80
C TYR A 84 14.26 10.21 -5.29
N ARG A 85 13.78 11.11 -6.16
CA ARG A 85 14.09 11.13 -7.58
C ARG A 85 14.99 12.30 -7.90
N GLU A 86 15.76 12.15 -8.96
CA GLU A 86 16.48 13.27 -9.57
C GLU A 86 15.49 14.36 -9.97
N ILE A 87 15.89 15.62 -9.78
CA ILE A 87 15.13 16.80 -10.18
C ILE A 87 15.87 17.44 -11.36
N LEU A 88 15.14 17.73 -12.42
CA LEU A 88 15.65 18.40 -13.62
C LEU A 88 15.90 19.89 -13.33
N ASP A 89 16.68 20.56 -14.17
CA ASP A 89 17.01 21.99 -14.04
C ASP A 89 15.78 22.91 -13.94
N ASN A 90 14.65 22.49 -14.51
CA ASN A 90 13.38 23.20 -14.44
C ASN A 90 12.59 22.96 -13.13
N GLY A 91 13.18 22.27 -12.16
CA GLY A 91 12.60 21.92 -10.86
C GLY A 91 11.61 20.76 -10.90
N LYS A 92 11.33 20.15 -12.06
CA LYS A 92 10.43 19.00 -12.18
C LYS A 92 11.13 17.70 -11.79
N PRO A 93 10.41 16.72 -11.21
CA PRO A 93 10.97 15.40 -11.00
C PRO A 93 11.22 14.70 -12.33
N ASN A 94 12.36 14.03 -12.44
CA ASN A 94 12.65 13.16 -13.56
C ASN A 94 11.83 11.86 -13.41
N MET A 95 10.79 11.73 -14.24
CA MET A 95 9.88 10.58 -14.20
C MET A 95 10.52 9.27 -14.68
N PHE A 96 11.71 9.36 -15.29
CA PHE A 96 12.46 8.25 -15.86
C PHE A 96 13.73 7.90 -15.07
N THR A 97 13.97 8.58 -13.93
CA THR A 97 15.04 8.24 -13.00
C THR A 97 14.96 6.77 -12.61
N LYS A 98 16.00 6.01 -12.96
CA LYS A 98 16.20 4.62 -12.55
C LYS A 98 17.21 4.51 -11.42
N GLU A 99 18.26 5.33 -11.50
CA GLU A 99 19.31 5.41 -10.49
C GLU A 99 18.92 6.44 -9.42
N PRO A 100 19.05 6.12 -8.13
CA PRO A 100 18.74 7.06 -7.07
C PRO A 100 19.73 8.26 -7.05
N PRO A 101 19.28 9.46 -6.66
CA PRO A 101 20.16 10.59 -6.37
C PRO A 101 20.79 10.48 -4.96
N ASP A 102 21.94 11.14 -4.75
CA ASP A 102 22.61 11.23 -3.45
C ASP A 102 21.90 12.16 -2.42
N LYS A 103 20.66 12.60 -2.70
CA LYS A 103 19.94 13.59 -1.89
C LYS A 103 18.43 13.49 -2.04
N LEU A 104 17.72 14.07 -1.07
CA LEU A 104 16.26 14.18 -1.06
C LEU A 104 15.82 15.58 -1.46
N TYR A 105 14.57 15.66 -1.90
CA TYR A 105 13.91 16.90 -2.29
C TYR A 105 12.54 17.02 -1.63
N PHE A 106 12.04 18.24 -1.49
CA PHE A 106 10.83 18.52 -0.73
C PHE A 106 9.98 19.60 -1.40
N THR A 107 8.66 19.45 -1.29
CA THR A 107 7.70 20.50 -1.66
C THR A 107 6.35 20.29 -0.93
N PRO A 108 5.65 21.38 -0.57
CA PRO A 108 4.23 21.28 -0.27
C PRO A 108 3.43 20.91 -1.54
N LEU A 109 2.27 20.30 -1.33
CA LEU A 109 1.30 19.92 -2.37
C LEU A 109 -0.11 20.23 -1.88
N LEU A 110 -0.93 20.85 -2.73
CA LEU A 110 -2.37 20.92 -2.50
C LEU A 110 -3.08 19.78 -3.24
N LEU A 111 -4.00 19.11 -2.56
CA LEU A 111 -4.83 18.06 -3.15
C LEU A 111 -6.11 18.62 -3.82
N PRO A 112 -6.53 18.09 -4.99
CA PRO A 112 -5.84 17.06 -5.76
C PRO A 112 -4.56 17.59 -6.42
N GLY A 113 -3.48 16.81 -6.33
CA GLY A 113 -2.19 17.20 -6.88
C GLY A 113 -2.10 16.91 -8.38
N HIS A 114 -1.43 17.80 -9.13
CA HIS A 114 -1.13 17.61 -10.54
C HIS A 114 0.39 17.52 -10.76
N GLU A 115 0.86 16.46 -11.41
CA GLU A 115 2.30 16.22 -11.60
C GLU A 115 3.00 17.37 -12.34
N GLU A 116 2.31 18.00 -13.29
CA GLU A 116 2.86 19.07 -14.12
C GLU A 116 3.18 20.36 -13.35
N SER A 117 2.44 20.62 -12.26
CA SER A 117 2.61 21.82 -11.44
C SER A 117 3.67 21.67 -10.35
N ILE A 118 4.13 20.45 -10.08
CA ILE A 118 5.04 20.19 -8.96
C ILE A 118 6.44 20.68 -9.29
N ARG A 119 7.03 21.42 -8.36
CA ARG A 119 8.43 21.83 -8.38
C ARG A 119 9.07 21.51 -7.05
N PHE A 120 10.26 20.94 -7.09
CA PHE A 120 10.97 20.49 -5.91
C PHE A 120 12.15 21.41 -5.61
N ASN A 121 12.38 21.64 -4.33
CA ASN A 121 13.64 22.17 -3.82
C ASN A 121 14.44 21.03 -3.18
N GLN A 122 15.75 21.16 -3.12
CA GLN A 122 16.56 20.26 -2.30
C GLN A 122 16.05 20.30 -0.85
N LEU A 123 15.94 19.14 -0.21
CA LEU A 123 15.45 19.05 1.15
C LEU A 123 16.44 19.73 2.10
N ASP A 124 15.96 20.77 2.76
CA ASP A 124 16.50 21.28 4.01
C ASP A 124 15.60 20.75 5.14
N PRO A 125 16.10 19.84 6.00
CA PRO A 125 15.27 19.17 6.98
C PRO A 125 14.71 20.10 8.06
N GLU A 126 15.44 21.16 8.43
CA GLU A 126 14.96 22.12 9.44
C GLU A 126 13.80 22.93 8.87
N ASN A 127 13.98 23.50 7.68
CA ASN A 127 12.93 24.25 6.99
C ASN A 127 11.70 23.40 6.67
N ALA A 128 11.90 22.13 6.31
CA ALA A 128 10.80 21.18 6.06
C ALA A 128 9.99 20.91 7.33
N ALA A 129 10.66 20.62 8.45
CA ALA A 129 10.00 20.40 9.73
C ALA A 129 9.26 21.66 10.20
N ASP A 130 9.87 22.83 10.09
CA ASP A 130 9.27 24.11 10.40
C ASP A 130 7.98 24.37 9.61
N ALA A 131 8.01 24.07 8.30
CA ALA A 131 6.85 24.20 7.43
C ALA A 131 5.72 23.25 7.85
N ILE A 132 6.05 21.98 8.15
CA ILE A 132 5.08 20.97 8.61
C ILE A 132 4.46 21.41 9.93
N ILE A 133 5.27 21.80 10.93
CA ILE A 133 4.79 22.25 12.25
C ILE A 133 3.86 23.46 12.11
N LYS A 134 4.24 24.46 11.30
CA LYS A 134 3.41 25.65 11.03
C LYS A 134 2.07 25.26 10.38
N SER A 135 2.06 24.27 9.50
CA SER A 135 0.83 23.77 8.88
C SER A 135 -0.06 23.00 9.88
N VAL A 136 0.52 22.09 10.67
CA VAL A 136 -0.21 21.34 11.70
C VAL A 136 -0.85 22.29 12.72
N ARG A 137 -0.16 23.36 13.12
CA ARG A 137 -0.69 24.37 14.05
C ARG A 137 -1.94 25.09 13.53
N LYS A 138 -2.19 25.11 12.22
CA LYS A 138 -3.39 25.71 11.62
C LYS A 138 -4.61 24.79 11.64
N LEU A 139 -4.44 23.48 11.85
CA LEU A 139 -5.54 22.52 11.87
C LEU A 139 -6.55 22.85 12.98
N ALA A 140 -7.84 22.64 12.71
CA ALA A 140 -8.90 22.89 13.69
C ALA A 140 -8.81 21.92 14.88
N ASP A 141 -8.61 20.63 14.62
CA ASP A 141 -8.44 19.61 15.66
C ASP A 141 -6.99 19.52 16.13
N LYS A 142 -6.71 20.06 17.33
CA LYS A 142 -5.38 20.05 17.95
C LYS A 142 -4.93 18.68 18.47
N ARG A 143 -5.80 17.67 18.49
CA ARG A 143 -5.44 16.30 18.91
C ARG A 143 -4.70 15.53 17.81
N ARG A 144 -4.71 16.04 16.57
CA ARG A 144 -4.00 15.45 15.44
C ARG A 144 -2.52 15.77 15.55
N ARG A 145 -1.73 14.78 15.97
CA ARG A 145 -0.29 14.93 16.27
C ARG A 145 0.62 14.12 15.35
N HIS A 146 0.07 13.26 14.51
CA HIS A 146 0.84 12.27 13.75
C HIS A 146 1.13 12.77 12.32
N VAL A 147 2.41 12.92 11.98
CA VAL A 147 2.87 13.17 10.61
C VAL A 147 3.31 11.82 10.04
N VAL A 148 2.74 11.41 8.91
CA VAL A 148 2.99 10.09 8.34
C VAL A 148 3.90 10.18 7.13
N LEU A 149 5.09 9.59 7.20
CA LEU A 149 5.89 9.26 6.03
C LEU A 149 5.26 8.05 5.32
N TYR A 150 4.79 8.24 4.09
CA TYR A 150 4.15 7.18 3.32
C TYR A 150 5.04 6.71 2.15
N ILE A 151 5.52 5.48 2.22
CA ILE A 151 6.23 4.79 1.12
C ILE A 151 5.23 3.93 0.35
N HIS A 152 4.94 4.35 -0.88
CA HIS A 152 3.93 3.70 -1.72
C HIS A 152 4.40 2.40 -2.39
N GLY A 153 3.44 1.63 -2.89
CA GLY A 153 3.62 0.35 -3.59
C GLY A 153 4.08 0.45 -5.05
N PHE A 154 3.82 -0.61 -5.82
CA PHE A 154 4.33 -0.78 -7.18
C PHE A 154 3.90 0.34 -8.13
N GLN A 155 4.85 0.82 -8.94
CA GLN A 155 4.64 1.89 -9.91
C GLN A 155 5.08 1.45 -11.32
N PRO A 156 4.14 0.96 -12.15
CA PRO A 156 4.48 0.44 -13.48
C PRO A 156 4.87 1.52 -14.51
N PHE A 157 4.35 2.74 -14.34
CA PHE A 157 4.48 3.83 -15.31
C PHE A 157 5.24 5.03 -14.73
N SER A 158 5.75 5.90 -15.61
CA SER A 158 6.33 7.19 -15.25
C SER A 158 5.25 8.12 -14.70
N SER A 159 5.14 8.19 -13.38
CA SER A 159 4.16 8.96 -12.61
C SER A 159 4.72 9.24 -11.21
N LEU A 160 4.09 10.10 -10.42
CA LEU A 160 4.37 10.29 -9.00
C LEU A 160 3.36 9.57 -8.10
N LYS A 161 2.34 8.88 -8.65
CA LYS A 161 1.32 8.17 -7.86
C LYS A 161 0.55 9.05 -6.87
N LEU A 162 0.27 10.30 -7.24
CA LEU A 162 -0.46 11.26 -6.39
C LEU A 162 -1.92 10.83 -6.10
N ASP A 163 -2.45 9.91 -6.91
CA ASP A 163 -3.73 9.23 -6.66
C ASP A 163 -3.72 8.46 -5.34
N LEU A 164 -2.59 7.85 -4.97
CA LEU A 164 -2.44 7.13 -3.69
C LEU A 164 -2.42 8.08 -2.49
N LEU A 165 -1.81 9.25 -2.64
CA LEU A 165 -1.87 10.30 -1.61
C LEU A 165 -3.30 10.81 -1.41
N SER A 166 -4.03 11.03 -2.50
CA SER A 166 -5.44 11.41 -2.44
C SER A 166 -6.28 10.31 -1.78
N SER A 167 -6.03 9.04 -2.12
CA SER A 167 -6.64 7.88 -1.49
C SER A 167 -6.31 7.81 0.01
N PHE A 168 -5.05 8.07 0.40
CA PHE A 168 -4.67 8.13 1.81
C PHE A 168 -5.50 9.18 2.55
N ALA A 169 -5.51 10.41 2.06
CA ALA A 169 -6.22 11.52 2.69
C ALA A 169 -7.72 11.19 2.85
N ASN A 170 -8.33 10.60 1.82
CA ASN A 170 -9.74 10.21 1.88
C ASN A 170 -10.07 9.16 2.93
N ASN A 171 -9.20 8.16 3.11
CA ASN A 171 -9.51 7.05 4.00
C ASN A 171 -9.10 7.37 5.44
N TYR A 172 -7.96 8.01 5.66
CA TYR A 172 -7.43 8.28 7.00
C TYR A 172 -7.86 9.64 7.54
N MET A 173 -7.80 10.71 6.73
CA MET A 173 -8.03 12.05 7.25
C MET A 173 -9.51 12.38 7.43
N ASN A 174 -10.37 11.80 6.59
CA ASN A 174 -11.83 11.91 6.74
C ASN A 174 -12.41 10.91 7.75
N HIS A 175 -11.56 10.06 8.33
CA HIS A 175 -12.01 9.04 9.27
C HIS A 175 -12.47 9.69 10.60
N PRO A 176 -13.59 9.24 11.19
CA PRO A 176 -13.95 9.62 12.56
C PRO A 176 -12.82 9.30 13.55
N GLY A 177 -12.40 10.27 14.35
CA GLY A 177 -11.28 10.07 15.29
C GLY A 177 -9.89 10.06 14.64
N ASN A 178 -9.76 10.59 13.41
CA ASN A 178 -8.49 10.82 12.74
C ASN A 178 -7.44 11.46 13.68
N LYS A 179 -6.25 10.87 13.73
CA LYS A 179 -5.08 11.37 14.47
C LYS A 179 -3.95 11.87 13.58
N VAL A 180 -4.04 11.61 12.27
CA VAL A 180 -3.06 12.02 11.25
C VAL A 180 -3.22 13.50 10.97
N ALA A 181 -2.18 14.28 11.23
CA ALA A 181 -2.12 15.71 10.97
C ALA A 181 -1.72 16.00 9.50
N LYS A 182 -0.65 15.36 9.02
CA LYS A 182 -0.10 15.56 7.67
C LYS A 182 0.52 14.28 7.12
N VAL A 183 0.61 14.20 5.80
CA VAL A 183 1.33 13.13 5.09
C VAL A 183 2.53 13.72 4.38
N LEU A 184 3.66 13.03 4.53
CA LEU A 184 4.91 13.21 3.84
C LEU A 184 5.02 12.06 2.83
N PHE A 185 4.53 12.29 1.61
CA PHE A 185 4.44 11.25 0.60
C PHE A 185 5.81 11.04 -0.06
N MET A 186 6.38 9.85 0.08
CA MET A 186 7.68 9.52 -0.52
C MET A 186 7.50 9.04 -1.95
N VAL A 187 7.99 9.83 -2.90
CA VAL A 187 8.16 9.40 -4.29
C VAL A 187 9.58 8.88 -4.45
N TRP A 188 9.73 7.69 -5.04
CA TRP A 188 11.02 7.01 -5.18
C TRP A 188 11.27 6.54 -6.62
N PRO A 189 12.52 6.21 -7.02
CA PRO A 189 12.92 5.98 -8.42
C PRO A 189 12.06 4.95 -9.17
N ALA A 190 11.91 5.17 -10.49
CA ALA A 190 10.99 4.43 -11.34
C ALA A 190 11.42 2.96 -11.54
N GLN A 191 10.44 2.08 -11.33
CA GLN A 191 10.57 0.63 -11.37
C GLN A 191 10.58 0.07 -12.81
N GLY A 192 9.88 0.74 -13.74
CA GLY A 192 9.74 0.33 -15.14
C GLY A 192 8.82 -0.88 -15.34
N LEU A 193 8.50 -1.21 -16.60
CA LEU A 193 7.51 -2.23 -16.95
C LEU A 193 7.90 -3.67 -16.54
N SER A 194 9.19 -3.95 -16.30
CA SER A 194 9.67 -5.27 -15.90
C SER A 194 9.90 -5.33 -14.39
N ARG A 195 8.99 -5.99 -13.66
CA ARG A 195 9.07 -6.07 -12.20
C ARG A 195 10.38 -6.73 -11.69
N LYS A 196 11.11 -7.56 -12.47
CA LYS A 196 12.37 -8.18 -12.00
C LYS A 196 13.42 -7.11 -11.82
N ARG A 197 13.53 -6.23 -12.82
CA ARG A 197 14.42 -5.09 -12.79
C ARG A 197 13.93 -4.04 -11.77
N ALA A 198 12.64 -4.04 -11.45
CA ALA A 198 12.09 -3.18 -10.40
C ALA A 198 12.49 -3.64 -9.00
N ASP A 199 12.49 -4.95 -8.73
CA ASP A 199 12.90 -5.53 -7.44
C ASP A 199 14.36 -5.14 -7.13
N ASP A 200 15.29 -5.50 -8.03
CA ASP A 200 16.71 -5.19 -7.92
C ASP A 200 16.95 -3.69 -7.73
N ARG A 201 16.26 -2.84 -8.52
CA ARG A 201 16.40 -1.38 -8.42
C ARG A 201 15.84 -0.81 -7.14
N ALA A 202 14.71 -1.32 -6.64
CA ALA A 202 14.12 -0.85 -5.39
C ALA A 202 15.06 -1.16 -4.22
N ILE A 203 15.58 -2.38 -4.16
CA ILE A 203 16.56 -2.80 -3.16
C ILE A 203 17.84 -1.95 -3.28
N GLU A 204 18.39 -1.77 -4.48
CA GLU A 204 19.59 -0.96 -4.72
C GLU A 204 19.37 0.51 -4.34
N ALA A 205 18.21 1.08 -4.68
CA ALA A 205 17.84 2.42 -4.26
C ALA A 205 17.74 2.52 -2.73
N GLY A 206 17.23 1.49 -2.06
CA GLY A 206 17.16 1.43 -0.60
C GLY A 206 18.55 1.37 0.02
N ARG A 207 19.44 0.51 -0.50
CA ARG A 207 20.83 0.41 -0.04
C ARG A 207 21.56 1.74 -0.19
N HIS A 208 21.43 2.36 -1.36
CA HIS A 208 21.97 3.68 -1.65
C HIS A 208 21.43 4.74 -0.67
N PHE A 209 20.17 4.66 -0.27
CA PHE A 209 19.56 5.60 0.67
C PHE A 209 20.30 5.57 2.02
N THR A 210 20.62 4.38 2.50
CA THR A 210 21.38 4.19 3.75
C THR A 210 22.86 4.54 3.57
N ASP A 211 23.47 4.12 2.46
CA ASP A 211 24.88 4.41 2.15
C ASP A 211 25.15 5.93 2.06
N LYS A 212 24.17 6.70 1.56
CA LYS A 212 24.22 8.17 1.47
C LYS A 212 23.68 8.88 2.71
N ASN A 213 23.41 8.15 3.79
CA ASN A 213 22.94 8.69 5.06
C ASN A 213 21.63 9.51 4.92
N LEU A 214 20.74 9.11 4.01
CA LEU A 214 19.48 9.84 3.75
C LEU A 214 18.41 9.62 4.84
N PHE A 215 18.71 8.79 5.84
CA PHE A 215 17.94 8.76 7.09
C PHE A 215 18.19 10.00 7.96
N GLU A 216 19.34 10.66 7.86
CA GLU A 216 19.69 11.80 8.73
C GLU A 216 18.72 12.98 8.58
N PRO A 217 18.31 13.41 7.36
CA PRO A 217 17.25 14.40 7.22
C PRO A 217 15.93 14.01 7.90
N LEU A 218 15.54 12.73 7.83
CA LEU A 218 14.32 12.23 8.48
C LEU A 218 14.45 12.24 10.01
N LYS A 219 15.63 11.94 10.53
CA LYS A 219 15.95 12.02 11.97
C LYS A 219 15.85 13.45 12.49
N ILE A 220 16.38 14.43 11.74
CA ILE A 220 16.27 15.85 12.09
C ILE A 220 14.80 16.29 12.09
N ILE A 221 14.04 15.92 11.06
CA ILE A 221 12.60 16.21 10.98
C ILE A 221 11.85 15.60 12.18
N SER A 222 12.09 14.31 12.46
CA SER A 222 11.47 13.61 13.59
C SER A 222 11.76 14.31 14.92
N LYS A 223 13.03 14.69 15.16
CA LYS A 223 13.41 15.40 16.38
C LYS A 223 12.66 16.73 16.53
N GLN A 224 12.61 17.56 15.49
CA GLN A 224 11.92 18.84 15.55
C GLN A 224 10.40 18.69 15.73
N LEU A 225 9.79 17.68 15.10
CA LEU A 225 8.40 17.33 15.33
C LEU A 225 8.16 16.94 16.79
N SER A 226 9.01 16.07 17.35
CA SER A 226 8.95 15.64 18.75
C SER A 226 9.10 16.81 19.73
N ASP A 227 10.07 17.71 19.49
CA ASP A 227 10.27 18.93 20.29
C ASP A 227 9.03 19.86 20.25
N ALA A 228 8.19 19.75 19.20
CA ALA A 228 6.91 20.45 19.07
C ALA A 228 5.68 19.66 19.55
N GLY A 229 5.87 18.48 20.15
CA GLY A 229 4.80 17.60 20.64
C GLY A 229 4.06 16.83 19.55
N LEU A 230 4.70 16.62 18.39
CA LEU A 230 4.20 15.84 17.25
C LEU A 230 5.02 14.55 17.08
N PHE A 231 4.52 13.62 16.28
CA PHE A 231 5.19 12.35 15.99
C PHE A 231 5.40 12.15 14.50
N LEU A 232 6.52 11.52 14.13
CA LEU A 232 6.73 10.99 12.80
C LEU A 232 6.41 9.50 12.81
N ASP A 233 5.45 9.07 11.99
CA ASP A 233 5.12 7.66 11.78
C ASP A 233 5.55 7.23 10.37
N LEU A 234 5.74 5.93 10.18
CA LEU A 234 6.04 5.34 8.88
C LEU A 234 4.91 4.38 8.48
N ILE A 235 4.37 4.57 7.27
CA ILE A 235 3.53 3.57 6.61
C ILE A 235 4.25 3.11 5.34
N VAL A 236 4.44 1.81 5.21
CA VAL A 236 4.99 1.20 4.00
C VAL A 236 3.96 0.25 3.43
N HIS A 237 3.69 0.37 2.13
CA HIS A 237 2.67 -0.40 1.45
C HIS A 237 3.27 -1.23 0.32
N SER A 238 2.91 -2.51 0.22
CA SER A 238 3.12 -3.32 -0.98
C SER A 238 4.61 -3.37 -1.38
N PHE A 239 4.91 -3.12 -2.64
CA PHE A 239 6.24 -3.07 -3.21
C PHE A 239 7.19 -2.05 -2.56
N GLY A 240 6.68 -1.06 -1.83
CA GLY A 240 7.50 -0.15 -1.03
C GLY A 240 8.38 -0.90 -0.01
N HIS A 241 7.99 -2.12 0.37
CA HIS A 241 8.77 -2.99 1.22
C HIS A 241 10.08 -3.46 0.58
N GLN A 242 10.20 -3.50 -0.74
CA GLN A 242 11.48 -3.80 -1.41
C GLN A 242 12.48 -2.65 -1.24
N LEU A 243 12.00 -1.40 -1.34
CA LEU A 243 12.80 -0.23 -1.02
C LEU A 243 13.22 -0.24 0.44
N LEU A 244 12.28 -0.44 1.37
CA LEU A 244 12.56 -0.52 2.80
C LEU A 244 13.55 -1.65 3.12
N ASN A 245 13.39 -2.81 2.49
CA ASN A 245 14.29 -3.96 2.68
C ASN A 245 15.73 -3.62 2.29
N GLY A 246 15.92 -2.87 1.20
CA GLY A 246 17.22 -2.33 0.81
C GLY A 246 17.78 -1.31 1.83
N MET A 247 16.92 -0.43 2.35
CA MET A 247 17.31 0.55 3.38
C MET A 247 17.78 -0.13 4.68
N LEU A 248 17.14 -1.23 5.06
CA LEU A 248 17.48 -1.98 6.27
C LEU A 248 18.71 -2.87 6.10
N ASN A 249 18.95 -3.39 4.89
CA ASN A 249 19.98 -4.41 4.64
C ASN A 249 21.06 -3.94 3.64
N PRO A 250 21.83 -2.86 3.98
CA PRO A 250 22.96 -2.42 3.16
C PRO A 250 24.13 -3.43 3.21
N PRO A 251 24.98 -3.49 2.17
CA PRO A 251 26.12 -4.42 2.14
C PRO A 251 27.14 -4.18 3.25
N VAL A 252 27.23 -2.94 3.73
CA VAL A 252 28.08 -2.55 4.86
C VAL A 252 27.16 -2.09 6.00
N PRO A 253 27.08 -2.83 7.11
CA PRO A 253 26.24 -2.45 8.23
C PRO A 253 26.89 -1.28 8.97
N ASN A 254 26.48 -0.05 8.67
CA ASN A 254 26.61 1.14 9.51
C ASN A 254 25.77 2.27 8.90
N ASN A 255 25.18 3.14 9.75
CA ASN A 255 24.36 4.33 9.40
C ASN A 255 22.82 4.20 9.42
N ILE A 256 22.24 3.13 9.97
CA ILE A 256 20.82 3.16 10.34
C ILE A 256 20.70 3.87 11.70
N PRO A 257 20.07 5.05 11.78
CA PRO A 257 19.92 5.77 13.04
C PRO A 257 18.85 5.14 13.92
N GLU A 258 18.76 5.64 15.14
CA GLU A 258 17.81 5.16 16.14
C GLU A 258 16.64 6.14 16.32
N GLN A 259 15.47 5.58 16.60
CA GLN A 259 14.26 6.25 17.07
C GLN A 259 13.80 7.43 16.18
N ILE A 260 13.69 7.20 14.87
CA ILE A 260 13.07 8.15 13.95
C ILE A 260 11.55 8.11 14.06
N PHE A 261 10.94 6.93 14.18
CA PHE A 261 9.50 6.76 14.07
C PHE A 261 8.84 6.41 15.40
N GLU A 262 7.68 6.99 15.69
CA GLU A 262 6.86 6.55 16.83
C GLU A 262 6.22 5.19 16.50
N ASN A 263 5.53 5.12 15.36
CA ASN A 263 4.91 3.89 14.88
C ASN A 263 5.35 3.57 13.44
N ILE A 264 5.57 2.29 13.18
CA ILE A 264 5.83 1.73 11.85
C ILE A 264 4.69 0.77 11.51
N PHE A 265 4.04 0.97 10.38
CA PHE A 265 2.96 0.12 9.88
C PHE A 265 3.39 -0.51 8.55
N LEU A 266 3.52 -1.83 8.53
CA LEU A 266 3.82 -2.63 7.36
C LEU A 266 2.52 -3.19 6.79
N MET A 267 2.15 -2.75 5.59
CA MET A 267 0.87 -3.05 4.95
C MET A 267 1.06 -3.87 3.66
N ALA A 268 0.50 -5.08 3.61
CA ALA A 268 0.62 -5.97 2.45
C ALA A 268 2.09 -6.17 2.04
N SER A 269 2.91 -6.59 3.00
CA SER A 269 4.37 -6.66 2.89
C SER A 269 4.84 -7.66 1.83
N ASP A 270 5.38 -7.14 0.72
CA ASP A 270 5.97 -7.91 -0.38
C ASP A 270 7.43 -8.29 -0.07
N VAL A 271 7.66 -8.96 1.06
CA VAL A 271 8.94 -9.54 1.50
C VAL A 271 8.68 -10.88 2.20
N THR A 272 9.69 -11.74 2.33
CA THR A 272 9.52 -13.03 3.04
C THR A 272 9.09 -12.84 4.51
N HIS A 273 8.21 -13.71 5.00
CA HIS A 273 7.84 -13.80 6.42
C HIS A 273 9.06 -14.01 7.34
N LEU A 274 10.11 -14.69 6.86
CA LEU A 274 11.35 -14.92 7.60
C LEU A 274 12.13 -13.63 7.91
N ALA A 275 11.76 -12.50 7.32
CA ALA A 275 12.34 -11.21 7.65
C ALA A 275 12.10 -10.81 9.12
N LEU A 276 11.06 -11.36 9.76
CA LEU A 276 10.73 -11.11 11.16
C LEU A 276 11.40 -12.09 12.13
N SER A 277 12.19 -13.06 11.64
CA SER A 277 12.99 -13.94 12.49
C SER A 277 14.11 -13.19 13.19
N GLU A 278 14.56 -13.70 14.33
CA GLU A 278 15.73 -13.17 15.03
C GLU A 278 16.97 -13.13 14.12
N GLY A 279 17.57 -11.94 13.97
CA GLY A 279 18.72 -11.70 13.08
C GLY A 279 18.39 -11.77 11.59
N GLY A 280 17.09 -11.81 11.24
CA GLY A 280 16.63 -11.98 9.88
C GLY A 280 16.95 -13.35 9.28
N LYS A 281 16.88 -13.43 7.96
CA LYS A 281 17.23 -14.65 7.22
C LYS A 281 17.97 -14.32 5.94
N GLU A 282 19.13 -14.94 5.78
CA GLU A 282 19.82 -14.99 4.49
C GLU A 282 19.15 -16.06 3.62
N LEU A 283 18.68 -15.63 2.46
CA LEU A 283 18.09 -16.49 1.45
C LEU A 283 18.85 -16.31 0.14
N ASP A 284 18.83 -17.34 -0.69
CA ASP A 284 19.37 -17.23 -2.03
C ASP A 284 18.74 -16.02 -2.75
N ASN A 285 19.59 -15.17 -3.28
CA ASN A 285 19.20 -14.01 -4.01
C ASN A 285 19.12 -14.35 -5.49
N PHE A 286 17.91 -14.38 -6.03
CA PHE A 286 17.71 -14.64 -7.46
C PHE A 286 17.51 -13.36 -8.28
N PHE A 287 17.69 -12.20 -7.64
CA PHE A 287 18.01 -10.91 -8.26
C PHE A 287 19.41 -11.00 -8.88
N GLY A 288 19.61 -10.44 -10.07
CA GLY A 288 20.67 -10.88 -10.98
C GLY A 288 22.12 -10.57 -10.59
N LYS A 289 22.41 -10.13 -9.35
CA LYS A 289 23.71 -9.58 -8.95
C LYS A 289 24.43 -10.27 -7.78
N SER A 290 23.75 -10.96 -6.86
CA SER A 290 24.39 -11.72 -5.77
C SER A 290 23.75 -13.09 -5.60
N SER A 291 24.46 -14.04 -5.00
CA SER A 291 23.95 -15.40 -4.73
C SER A 291 22.99 -15.45 -3.55
N THR A 292 23.12 -14.54 -2.58
CA THR A 292 22.29 -14.46 -1.37
C THR A 292 21.96 -13.01 -0.99
N PHE A 293 20.89 -12.85 -0.21
CA PHE A 293 20.38 -11.57 0.30
C PHE A 293 19.80 -11.78 1.71
N THR A 294 20.17 -10.91 2.64
CA THR A 294 19.68 -10.92 4.01
C THR A 294 18.39 -10.13 4.12
N TYR A 295 17.31 -10.80 4.49
CA TYR A 295 16.05 -10.18 4.86
C TYR A 295 16.04 -10.04 6.38
N ASP A 296 16.44 -8.89 6.91
CA ASP A 296 16.36 -8.58 8.33
C ASP A 296 15.48 -7.35 8.56
N TYR A 297 14.27 -7.57 9.07
CA TYR A 297 13.36 -6.50 9.48
C TYR A 297 13.48 -6.19 10.97
N THR A 298 14.25 -6.96 11.75
CA THR A 298 14.46 -6.71 13.19
C THR A 298 15.11 -5.36 13.44
N LEU A 299 15.86 -4.84 12.44
CA LEU A 299 16.44 -3.50 12.40
C LEU A 299 15.40 -2.37 12.47
N LEU A 300 14.13 -2.65 12.13
CA LEU A 300 13.03 -1.69 12.34
C LEU A 300 12.88 -1.28 13.81
N LYS A 301 13.27 -2.15 14.76
CA LYS A 301 13.25 -1.83 16.21
C LYS A 301 14.25 -0.76 16.59
N ARG A 302 15.27 -0.54 15.76
CA ARG A 302 16.17 0.61 15.91
C ARG A 302 15.47 1.87 15.43
N LEU A 303 14.78 1.80 14.30
CA LEU A 303 14.16 2.96 13.66
C LEU A 303 12.89 3.44 14.35
N GLY A 304 12.08 2.56 14.93
CA GLY A 304 10.82 2.97 15.56
C GLY A 304 10.46 2.21 16.83
N LYS A 305 9.56 2.79 17.63
CA LYS A 305 9.16 2.25 18.93
C LYS A 305 8.15 1.12 18.82
N ASN A 306 7.11 1.31 18.01
CA ASN A 306 6.06 0.32 17.80
C ASN A 306 6.08 -0.16 16.34
N ILE A 307 6.10 -1.47 16.12
CA ILE A 307 6.09 -2.05 14.78
C ILE A 307 4.85 -2.91 14.63
N ASN A 308 4.01 -2.55 13.67
CA ASN A 308 2.72 -3.16 13.41
C ASN A 308 2.72 -3.76 12.00
N VAL A 309 2.33 -5.02 11.88
CA VAL A 309 2.33 -5.76 10.62
C VAL A 309 0.91 -6.20 10.32
N PHE A 310 0.35 -5.72 9.20
CA PHE A 310 -0.97 -6.10 8.72
C PHE A 310 -0.80 -7.05 7.54
N TYR A 311 -1.38 -8.23 7.68
CA TYR A 311 -1.34 -9.26 6.65
C TYR A 311 -2.74 -9.75 6.32
N ASP A 312 -2.88 -10.24 5.10
CA ASP A 312 -4.12 -10.81 4.60
C ASP A 312 -3.82 -12.10 3.84
N GLU A 313 -4.27 -13.23 4.39
CA GLU A 313 -4.03 -14.57 3.83
C GLU A 313 -4.56 -14.73 2.39
N PHE A 314 -5.45 -13.83 1.99
CA PHE A 314 -6.10 -13.83 0.70
C PHE A 314 -5.46 -12.87 -0.31
N ASP A 315 -4.34 -12.20 0.05
CA ASP A 315 -3.57 -11.38 -0.90
C ASP A 315 -2.79 -12.25 -1.91
N TYR A 316 -3.45 -12.50 -3.04
CA TYR A 316 -2.93 -13.28 -4.16
C TYR A 316 -1.83 -12.58 -4.97
N LEU A 317 -1.72 -11.25 -4.92
CA LEU A 317 -0.63 -10.54 -5.60
C LEU A 317 0.71 -10.91 -4.96
N LEU A 318 0.71 -11.09 -3.65
CA LEU A 318 1.87 -11.53 -2.89
C LEU A 318 2.15 -13.04 -3.09
N TYR A 319 1.15 -13.89 -3.31
CA TYR A 319 1.42 -15.28 -3.70
C TYR A 319 2.14 -15.36 -5.04
N SER A 320 1.77 -14.47 -5.96
CA SER A 320 2.40 -14.38 -7.28
C SER A 320 3.86 -13.92 -7.18
N SER A 321 4.19 -13.03 -6.24
CA SER A 321 5.57 -12.56 -6.04
C SER A 321 6.46 -13.63 -5.38
N THR A 322 5.95 -14.41 -4.40
CA THR A 322 6.65 -15.54 -3.76
C THR A 322 7.32 -16.47 -4.77
N LYS A 323 6.59 -16.87 -5.82
CA LYS A 323 7.11 -17.79 -6.86
C LYS A 323 8.25 -17.20 -7.69
N ARG A 324 8.34 -15.88 -7.79
CA ARG A 324 9.43 -15.24 -8.53
C ARG A 324 10.73 -15.20 -7.73
N PHE A 325 10.67 -15.00 -6.42
CA PHE A 325 11.87 -15.04 -5.58
C PHE A 325 12.63 -16.35 -5.76
N VAL A 326 11.91 -17.45 -6.01
CA VAL A 326 12.50 -18.79 -6.24
C VAL A 326 12.96 -19.02 -7.68
N GLY A 327 12.35 -18.33 -8.65
CA GLY A 327 12.60 -18.49 -10.08
C GLY A 327 11.85 -19.66 -10.74
N ALA A 328 11.07 -19.37 -11.78
CA ALA A 328 10.17 -20.34 -12.43
C ALA A 328 10.87 -21.63 -12.91
N LYS A 329 12.11 -21.55 -13.43
CA LYS A 329 12.88 -22.73 -13.86
C LYS A 329 13.27 -23.63 -12.69
N ARG A 330 13.58 -23.05 -11.51
CA ARG A 330 13.95 -23.82 -10.32
C ARG A 330 12.72 -24.50 -9.73
N ILE A 331 11.58 -23.80 -9.68
CA ILE A 331 10.28 -24.38 -9.31
C ILE A 331 9.93 -25.57 -10.22
N ALA A 332 10.03 -25.40 -11.55
CA ALA A 332 9.68 -26.45 -12.50
C ALA A 332 10.57 -27.72 -12.39
N ASN A 333 11.81 -27.55 -11.93
CA ASN A 333 12.78 -28.64 -11.81
C ASN A 333 12.95 -29.14 -10.37
N ALA A 334 12.23 -28.57 -9.40
CA ALA A 334 12.36 -28.95 -8.00
C ALA A 334 11.62 -30.27 -7.73
N PRO A 335 12.23 -31.22 -6.99
CA PRO A 335 11.54 -32.42 -6.53
C PRO A 335 10.33 -32.10 -5.64
N ASP A 336 10.45 -31.04 -4.83
CA ASP A 336 9.37 -30.46 -4.03
C ASP A 336 9.32 -28.93 -4.21
N PRO A 337 8.51 -28.44 -5.17
CA PRO A 337 8.33 -27.02 -5.39
C PRO A 337 7.68 -26.29 -4.21
N GLN A 338 6.88 -26.99 -3.39
CA GLN A 338 6.20 -26.37 -2.24
C GLN A 338 7.21 -26.03 -1.15
N GLN A 339 8.08 -26.98 -0.80
CA GLN A 339 9.17 -26.76 0.15
C GLN A 339 10.10 -25.63 -0.32
N LEU A 340 10.41 -25.58 -1.62
CA LEU A 340 11.27 -24.54 -2.17
C LEU A 340 10.68 -23.12 -2.03
N THR A 341 9.36 -22.99 -2.17
CA THR A 341 8.66 -21.70 -2.00
C THR A 341 8.36 -21.35 -0.54
N ALA A 342 8.46 -22.30 0.38
CA ALA A 342 8.11 -22.11 1.78
C ALA A 342 8.86 -20.93 2.41
N SER A 343 10.19 -20.86 2.22
CA SER A 343 11.03 -19.78 2.76
C SER A 343 10.83 -18.41 2.10
N TYR A 344 10.05 -18.33 1.01
CA TYR A 344 9.79 -17.09 0.27
C TYR A 344 8.31 -16.69 0.30
N ARG A 345 7.49 -17.38 1.09
CA ARG A 345 6.11 -16.96 1.35
C ARG A 345 6.12 -15.54 1.90
N ASN A 346 5.33 -14.67 1.29
CA ASN A 346 5.35 -13.26 1.65
C ASN A 346 4.71 -13.04 3.01
N LEU A 347 5.27 -12.09 3.74
CA LEU A 347 4.82 -11.68 5.06
C LEU A 347 3.39 -11.17 5.01
N GLY A 348 3.03 -10.41 3.97
CA GLY A 348 1.70 -9.86 3.80
C GLY A 348 0.61 -10.89 3.49
N ASN A 349 0.94 -12.17 3.22
CA ASN A 349 -0.03 -13.22 2.95
C ASN A 349 0.30 -14.59 3.56
N TYR A 350 1.15 -14.60 4.59
CA TYR A 350 1.72 -15.83 5.13
C TYR A 350 0.68 -16.81 5.71
N GLY A 351 -0.45 -16.28 6.19
CA GLY A 351 -1.58 -17.05 6.71
C GLY A 351 -1.65 -17.08 8.25
N THR A 352 -2.86 -17.05 8.81
CA THR A 352 -3.07 -16.97 10.26
C THR A 352 -2.73 -18.27 10.99
N SER A 353 -3.00 -19.43 10.38
CA SER A 353 -2.61 -20.74 10.90
C SER A 353 -1.08 -20.87 10.99
N GLU A 354 -0.37 -20.35 10.00
CA GLU A 354 1.08 -20.49 9.89
C GLU A 354 1.83 -19.65 10.94
N PHE A 355 1.31 -18.47 11.29
CA PHE A 355 1.80 -17.69 12.43
C PHE A 355 1.49 -18.32 13.80
N LYS A 356 0.42 -19.10 13.89
CA LYS A 356 0.00 -19.75 15.16
C LYS A 356 0.73 -21.07 15.40
N GLU A 357 1.06 -21.81 14.35
CA GLU A 357 1.54 -23.20 14.46
C GLU A 357 2.98 -23.43 13.96
N GLY A 358 3.55 -22.53 13.14
CA GLY A 358 4.84 -22.79 12.46
C GLY A 358 5.89 -21.69 12.51
N PHE A 359 5.51 -20.42 12.66
CA PHE A 359 6.42 -19.29 12.68
C PHE A 359 6.06 -18.30 13.78
N ILE A 360 7.00 -18.05 14.70
CA ILE A 360 6.84 -17.06 15.76
C ILE A 360 7.75 -15.86 15.39
N PRO A 361 7.17 -14.68 15.05
CA PRO A 361 7.95 -13.47 14.85
C PRO A 361 8.76 -13.13 16.11
N GLN A 362 9.88 -12.42 15.95
CA GLN A 362 10.64 -11.94 17.11
C GLN A 362 9.79 -10.98 17.97
N ASP A 363 10.09 -10.91 19.27
CA ASP A 363 9.49 -9.93 20.17
C ASP A 363 9.65 -8.49 19.63
N GLY A 364 8.57 -7.71 19.80
CA GLY A 364 8.44 -6.31 19.37
C GLY A 364 7.64 -6.10 18.08
N PHE A 365 7.26 -7.17 17.36
CA PHE A 365 6.36 -7.08 16.22
C PHE A 365 4.91 -7.38 16.63
N HIS A 366 4.00 -6.44 16.37
CA HIS A 366 2.58 -6.64 16.55
C HIS A 366 1.94 -7.08 15.23
N ILE A 367 1.61 -8.37 15.14
CA ILE A 367 1.02 -8.95 13.94
C ILE A 367 -0.50 -8.89 14.03
N GLN A 368 -1.16 -8.38 12.99
CA GLN A 368 -2.61 -8.25 12.90
C GLN A 368 -3.13 -8.88 11.60
N SER A 369 -4.01 -9.86 11.74
CA SER A 369 -4.76 -10.38 10.60
C SER A 369 -5.82 -9.37 10.19
N VAL A 370 -5.83 -8.99 8.92
CA VAL A 370 -6.91 -8.15 8.36
C VAL A 370 -8.25 -8.87 8.45
N GLN A 371 -8.28 -10.21 8.30
CA GLN A 371 -9.52 -11.00 8.43
C GLN A 371 -10.16 -10.89 9.81
N GLU A 372 -9.34 -10.86 10.87
CA GLU A 372 -9.82 -10.76 12.26
C GLU A 372 -10.42 -9.38 12.59
N LEU A 373 -10.06 -8.33 11.84
CA LEU A 373 -10.61 -6.99 12.03
C LEU A 373 -12.02 -6.83 11.45
N ILE A 374 -12.41 -7.71 10.54
CA ILE A 374 -13.63 -7.55 9.77
C ILE A 374 -14.71 -8.41 10.39
N LYS A 375 -15.77 -7.75 10.87
CA LYS A 375 -16.91 -8.46 11.45
C LYS A 375 -17.77 -9.04 10.34
N PRO A 376 -18.16 -10.32 10.44
CA PRO A 376 -19.19 -10.90 9.59
C PRO A 376 -20.44 -10.01 9.52
N GLY A 377 -20.87 -9.64 8.30
CA GLY A 377 -22.10 -8.85 8.08
C GLY A 377 -22.00 -7.33 8.27
N ASP A 378 -20.79 -6.74 8.43
CA ASP A 378 -20.64 -5.28 8.50
C ASP A 378 -20.73 -4.60 7.12
N LEU A 379 -21.97 -4.45 6.63
CA LEU A 379 -22.31 -3.90 5.31
C LEU A 379 -21.83 -2.45 5.13
N ILE A 380 -21.61 -1.69 6.22
CA ILE A 380 -21.20 -0.28 6.16
C ILE A 380 -19.78 -0.15 5.59
N ASN A 381 -18.92 -1.15 5.79
CA ASN A 381 -17.54 -1.14 5.31
C ASN A 381 -17.40 -1.57 3.83
N LEU A 382 -18.48 -2.05 3.20
CA LEU A 382 -18.50 -2.49 1.79
C LEU A 382 -18.52 -1.34 0.78
N CYS A 383 -18.88 -0.15 1.26
CA CYS A 383 -19.09 1.01 0.41
C CYS A 383 -17.75 1.60 -0.03
N ASP A 384 -16.77 1.70 0.88
CA ASP A 384 -15.47 2.29 0.56
C ASP A 384 -14.60 1.35 -0.30
N PHE A 385 -14.67 0.04 -0.05
CA PHE A 385 -14.14 -1.01 -0.93
C PHE A 385 -15.00 -2.28 -0.82
N PRO A 386 -15.31 -2.95 -1.94
CA PRO A 386 -16.17 -4.11 -1.96
C PRO A 386 -15.47 -5.34 -1.35
N TRP A 387 -15.49 -5.48 -0.02
CA TRP A 387 -15.02 -6.69 0.66
C TRP A 387 -16.18 -7.66 0.87
N GLN A 388 -16.24 -8.78 0.16
CA GLN A 388 -17.24 -9.79 0.49
C GLN A 388 -16.72 -10.72 1.57
N GLN A 389 -17.52 -10.89 2.62
CA GLN A 389 -17.46 -12.15 3.36
C GLN A 389 -17.94 -13.24 2.41
N TYR A 390 -17.05 -14.14 2.01
CA TYR A 390 -17.42 -15.20 1.09
C TYR A 390 -18.29 -16.24 1.81
N ASP A 391 -19.45 -16.56 1.25
CA ASP A 391 -20.33 -17.63 1.77
C ASP A 391 -19.62 -19.01 1.79
N LYS A 392 -18.58 -19.18 0.96
CA LYS A 392 -17.73 -20.38 0.90
C LYS A 392 -16.26 -20.02 0.63
N GLU A 393 -15.44 -20.09 1.67
CA GLU A 393 -13.96 -19.96 1.61
C GLU A 393 -13.32 -20.80 0.49
N SER A 394 -13.91 -21.95 0.16
CA SER A 394 -13.47 -22.85 -0.91
C SER A 394 -13.49 -22.23 -2.31
N PHE A 395 -14.41 -21.29 -2.58
CA PHE A 395 -14.47 -20.59 -3.87
C PHE A 395 -13.23 -19.71 -4.07
N PHE A 396 -12.88 -18.93 -3.06
CA PHE A 396 -11.72 -18.04 -3.13
C PHE A 396 -10.41 -18.84 -3.11
N ARG A 397 -10.31 -19.88 -2.26
CA ARG A 397 -9.15 -20.78 -2.29
C ARG A 397 -8.96 -21.45 -3.65
N LYS A 398 -10.04 -21.80 -4.37
CA LYS A 398 -9.95 -22.29 -5.76
C LYS A 398 -9.34 -21.23 -6.70
N HIS A 399 -9.77 -19.98 -6.60
CA HIS A 399 -9.24 -18.88 -7.42
C HIS A 399 -7.78 -18.54 -7.08
N ILE A 400 -7.42 -18.48 -5.79
CA ILE A 400 -6.01 -18.37 -5.39
C ILE A 400 -5.22 -19.53 -5.94
N ASN A 401 -5.67 -20.78 -5.77
CA ASN A 401 -4.93 -21.95 -6.24
C ASN A 401 -4.75 -21.94 -7.77
N GLN A 402 -5.74 -21.45 -8.51
CA GLN A 402 -5.65 -21.24 -9.94
C GLN A 402 -4.68 -20.10 -10.30
N ALA A 403 -4.74 -18.97 -9.61
CA ALA A 403 -3.78 -17.87 -9.80
C ALA A 403 -2.36 -18.33 -9.48
N VAL A 404 -2.17 -19.04 -8.36
CA VAL A 404 -0.93 -19.71 -7.96
C VAL A 404 -0.43 -20.60 -9.10
N SER A 405 -1.25 -21.48 -9.67
CA SER A 405 -0.80 -22.41 -10.71
C SER A 405 -0.51 -21.76 -12.07
N THR A 406 -1.10 -20.60 -12.36
CA THR A 406 -1.04 -19.95 -13.69
C THR A 406 -0.28 -18.62 -13.75
N ALA A 407 -0.01 -17.97 -12.62
CA ALA A 407 0.61 -16.66 -12.59
C ALA A 407 2.05 -16.69 -13.12
N ASN A 408 2.29 -15.91 -14.19
CA ASN A 408 3.62 -15.61 -14.70
C ASN A 408 3.97 -14.14 -14.43
N TYR A 409 4.94 -13.94 -13.54
CA TYR A 409 5.36 -12.64 -13.01
C TYR A 409 6.28 -11.84 -13.98
N ALA A 410 6.35 -12.24 -15.25
CA ALA A 410 7.11 -11.58 -16.32
C ALA A 410 6.47 -10.29 -16.89
N GLY A 411 5.36 -9.83 -16.32
CA GLY A 411 4.66 -8.60 -16.73
C GLY A 411 3.40 -8.88 -17.56
N PHE A 412 3.43 -9.82 -18.51
CA PHE A 412 2.25 -10.13 -19.33
C PHE A 412 1.10 -10.77 -18.51
N GLY A 413 1.38 -11.81 -17.71
CA GLY A 413 0.35 -12.45 -16.88
C GLY A 413 -0.12 -11.59 -15.69
N LEU A 414 0.73 -10.70 -15.19
CA LEU A 414 0.34 -9.74 -14.15
C LEU A 414 -0.61 -8.69 -14.73
N LEU A 415 -0.36 -8.18 -15.94
CA LEU A 415 -1.28 -7.27 -16.63
C LEU A 415 -2.60 -7.99 -16.94
N ASP A 416 -2.58 -9.26 -17.36
CA ASP A 416 -3.80 -10.04 -17.56
C ASP A 416 -4.57 -10.27 -16.25
N ILE A 417 -3.90 -10.59 -15.14
CA ILE A 417 -4.55 -10.78 -13.84
C ILE A 417 -5.08 -9.45 -13.28
N ILE A 418 -4.31 -8.37 -13.40
CA ILE A 418 -4.74 -7.01 -13.07
C ILE A 418 -5.96 -6.68 -13.95
N PHE A 419 -5.81 -6.59 -15.26
CA PHE A 419 -6.86 -6.07 -16.15
C PHE A 419 -8.06 -7.01 -16.36
N ASN A 420 -7.88 -8.33 -16.34
CA ASN A 420 -8.96 -9.29 -16.62
C ASN A 420 -9.68 -9.78 -15.36
N GLN A 421 -9.04 -9.80 -14.19
CA GLN A 421 -9.67 -10.28 -12.94
C GLN A 421 -10.11 -9.15 -12.01
N ARG A 422 -10.44 -7.96 -12.56
CA ARG A 422 -10.86 -6.66 -11.98
C ARG A 422 -11.19 -6.58 -10.48
N ARG A 423 -11.82 -7.60 -9.91
CA ARG A 423 -12.26 -7.71 -8.52
C ARG A 423 -11.15 -8.03 -7.52
N LEU A 424 -10.13 -8.79 -7.91
CA LEU A 424 -9.07 -9.21 -7.00
C LEU A 424 -8.09 -8.07 -6.69
N GLN A 425 -7.88 -7.11 -7.61
CA GLN A 425 -7.03 -5.94 -7.38
C GLN A 425 -7.43 -5.12 -6.14
N ASN A 426 -8.73 -5.09 -5.84
CA ASN A 426 -9.27 -4.32 -4.73
C ASN A 426 -8.83 -4.88 -3.36
N TYR A 427 -8.46 -6.17 -3.30
CA TYR A 427 -8.07 -6.84 -2.07
C TYR A 427 -6.73 -6.34 -1.51
N HIS A 428 -5.79 -6.09 -2.40
CA HIS A 428 -4.50 -5.53 -2.02
C HIS A 428 -4.63 -4.07 -1.54
N LYS A 429 -5.50 -3.29 -2.20
CA LYS A 429 -5.85 -1.93 -1.79
C LYS A 429 -6.64 -1.91 -0.48
N TYR A 430 -7.43 -2.96 -0.22
CA TYR A 430 -8.26 -3.13 0.97
C TYR A 430 -7.43 -3.12 2.25
N VAL A 431 -6.30 -3.83 2.29
CA VAL A 431 -5.37 -3.83 3.44
C VAL A 431 -4.95 -2.42 3.85
N PHE A 432 -4.82 -1.51 2.88
CA PHE A 432 -4.34 -0.15 3.13
C PHE A 432 -5.47 0.86 3.38
N THR A 433 -6.66 0.68 2.79
CA THR A 433 -7.70 1.72 2.74
C THR A 433 -9.01 1.37 3.44
N CYS A 434 -9.24 0.11 3.82
CA CYS A 434 -10.52 -0.25 4.40
C CYS A 434 -10.71 0.31 5.81
N LYS A 435 -11.95 0.67 6.13
CA LYS A 435 -12.30 1.32 7.38
C LYS A 435 -11.90 0.52 8.64
N PRO A 436 -12.08 -0.82 8.72
CA PRO A 436 -11.61 -1.58 9.89
C PRO A 436 -10.09 -1.53 10.09
N VAL A 437 -9.31 -1.60 9.01
CA VAL A 437 -7.85 -1.50 9.11
C VAL A 437 -7.43 -0.06 9.44
N VAL A 438 -8.04 0.94 8.80
CA VAL A 438 -7.80 2.36 9.13
C VAL A 438 -8.09 2.63 10.60
N ASN A 439 -9.21 2.13 11.13
CA ASN A 439 -9.54 2.21 12.55
C ASN A 439 -8.42 1.65 13.43
N GLU A 440 -7.92 0.47 13.09
CA GLU A 440 -6.87 -0.20 13.87
C GLU A 440 -5.50 0.50 13.76
N VAL A 441 -5.19 1.08 12.61
CA VAL A 441 -3.99 1.93 12.47
C VAL A 441 -4.11 3.18 13.33
N LEU A 442 -5.24 3.88 13.25
CA LEU A 442 -5.49 5.09 14.03
C LEU A 442 -5.56 4.78 15.54
N SER A 443 -6.06 3.61 15.94
CA SER A 443 -6.09 3.21 17.36
C SER A 443 -4.68 3.07 17.93
N ARG A 444 -3.75 2.52 17.13
CA ARG A 444 -2.33 2.30 17.47
C ARG A 444 -1.44 3.54 17.39
N MET A 445 -1.88 4.60 16.74
CA MET A 445 -1.23 5.92 16.79
C MET A 445 -1.47 6.57 18.16
N THR A 446 -0.65 6.24 19.16
CA THR A 446 -0.76 6.77 20.54
C THR A 446 0.26 7.87 20.83
#